data_AF-A0A7V4JM07-F1
#
_entry.id   AF-A0A7V4JM07-F1
#
_cell.length_a   1.000
_cell.length_b   1.000
_cell.length_c   1.000
_cell.angle_alpha   90.00
_cell.angle_beta   90.00
_cell.angle_gamma   90.00
#
_symmetry.space_group_name_H-M   'P 1'
#
loop_
_entity.id
_entity.type
_entity.pdbx_description
1 polymer ?
#
loop_
_entity_poly.entity_id
_entity_poly.type
_entity_poly.pdbx_seq_one_letter_code
_entity_poly.pdbx_strand_id
1 'polypeptide(L)'
;MMNKLISISSAEILVSLSCKKKNQDDRPNVILFLTDDVGYGDVALHGNPYVKTPALSKFAKEGIEFTHFYVAPASSLTRAGILNGMNYISAAMTPSIIFHGTQDTTVPLKYIQQFCKKPDEYGVKYELCTYEGQTHGFFNYKQGDNPYFYRTLKKTEEFLIRYNYIQKE
;
A
#
# COMPACT_ATOMS: atom_id res chain seq x y z
N MET A 1 84.23 -11.37 24.32
CA MET A 1 84.25 -10.08 25.02
C MET A 1 82.85 -9.48 25.01
N MET A 2 82.33 -9.22 26.20
CA MET A 2 81.23 -8.32 26.60
C MET A 2 79.93 -8.22 25.78
N ASN A 3 78.90 -8.78 26.41
CA ASN A 3 77.47 -8.50 26.28
C ASN A 3 77.14 -7.01 26.12
N LYS A 4 76.28 -6.67 25.16
CA LYS A 4 75.42 -5.49 25.23
C LYS A 4 73.98 -5.95 25.29
N LEU A 5 73.44 -6.02 26.50
CA LEU A 5 72.01 -6.14 26.75
C LEU A 5 71.38 -4.77 26.51
N ILE A 6 70.60 -4.65 25.43
CA ILE A 6 69.74 -3.50 25.17
C ILE A 6 68.44 -3.76 25.94
N SER A 7 68.26 -3.05 27.05
CA SER A 7 67.00 -3.06 27.81
C SER A 7 65.95 -2.28 27.03
N ILE A 8 65.13 -2.99 26.27
CA ILE A 8 63.92 -2.43 25.67
C ILE A 8 62.82 -2.51 26.73
N SER A 9 62.57 -1.40 27.41
CA SER A 9 61.41 -1.24 28.29
C SER A 9 60.15 -1.36 27.43
N SER A 10 59.44 -2.49 27.56
CA SER A 10 58.13 -2.70 26.95
C SER A 10 57.12 -1.75 27.58
N ALA A 11 56.88 -0.61 26.94
CA ALA A 11 55.71 0.20 27.21
C ALA A 11 54.51 -0.55 26.63
N GLU A 12 53.78 -1.27 27.49
CA GLU A 12 52.46 -1.81 27.15
C GLU A 12 51.51 -0.64 26.92
N ILE A 13 51.40 -0.21 25.66
CA ILE A 13 50.29 0.62 25.22
C ILE A 13 49.07 -0.30 25.26
N LEU A 14 48.37 -0.31 26.40
CA LEU A 14 47.00 -0.77 26.48
C LEU A 14 46.16 0.18 25.61
N VAL A 15 46.06 -0.14 24.31
CA VAL A 15 45.01 0.39 23.46
C VAL A 15 43.72 -0.18 24.04
N SER A 16 43.07 0.56 24.92
CA SER A 16 41.66 0.35 25.20
C SER A 16 40.91 0.59 23.89
N LEU A 17 40.74 -0.47 23.11
CA LEU A 17 39.63 -0.59 22.17
C LEU A 17 38.36 -0.52 23.02
N SER A 18 37.93 0.72 23.30
CA SER A 18 36.57 0.98 23.74
C SER A 18 35.69 0.54 22.59
N CYS A 19 35.28 -0.73 22.63
CA CYS A 19 34.20 -1.23 21.82
C CYS A 19 32.99 -0.43 22.29
N LYS A 20 32.73 0.72 21.65
CA LYS A 20 31.49 1.47 21.83
C LYS A 20 30.40 0.46 21.57
N LYS A 21 29.74 0.03 22.64
CA LYS A 21 28.54 -0.78 22.59
C LYS A 21 27.59 0.01 21.71
N LYS A 22 27.46 -0.38 20.45
CA LYS A 22 26.56 0.27 19.49
C LYS A 22 25.21 0.21 20.17
N ASN A 23 24.66 1.37 20.52
CA ASN A 23 23.38 1.41 21.22
C ASN A 23 22.43 0.58 20.37
N GLN A 24 21.81 -0.41 21.01
CA GLN A 24 20.97 -1.39 20.32
C GLN A 24 19.69 -0.78 19.71
N ASP A 25 19.57 0.56 19.79
CA ASP A 25 18.43 1.39 19.45
C ASP A 25 18.75 2.49 18.41
N ASP A 26 19.82 2.35 17.61
CA ASP A 26 20.05 3.21 16.42
C ASP A 26 19.02 2.94 15.29
N ARG A 27 17.93 2.23 15.56
CA ARG A 27 16.88 1.93 14.57
C ARG A 27 15.94 3.13 14.46
N PRO A 28 15.72 3.69 13.26
CA PRO A 28 14.76 4.76 13.11
C PRO A 28 13.34 4.26 13.38
N ASN A 29 12.50 5.13 13.93
CA ASN A 29 11.06 4.91 13.93
C ASN A 29 10.54 5.10 12.50
N VAL A 30 9.75 4.13 12.02
CA VAL A 30 9.10 4.21 10.72
C VAL A 30 7.61 4.48 10.94
N ILE A 31 7.15 5.63 10.46
CA ILE A 31 5.74 6.02 10.49
C ILE A 31 5.24 6.09 9.06
N LEU A 32 4.22 5.30 8.73
CA LEU A 32 3.58 5.32 7.43
C LEU A 32 2.25 6.07 7.50
N PHE A 33 2.17 7.20 6.79
CA PHE A 33 0.91 7.90 6.54
C PHE A 33 0.35 7.44 5.20
N LEU A 34 -0.88 6.91 5.20
CA LEU A 34 -1.60 6.51 4.00
C LEU A 34 -2.96 7.21 3.97
N THR A 35 -3.22 7.99 2.93
CA THR A 35 -4.50 8.67 2.70
C THR A 35 -5.34 7.90 1.71
N ASP A 36 -6.64 7.78 1.97
CA ASP A 36 -7.58 7.10 1.06
C ASP A 36 -8.09 8.08 0.00
N ASP A 37 -8.24 7.59 -1.24
CA ASP A 37 -8.83 8.31 -2.37
C ASP A 37 -8.25 9.71 -2.69
N VAL A 38 -7.00 9.98 -2.31
CA VAL A 38 -6.30 11.23 -2.68
C VAL A 38 -5.63 11.05 -4.05
N GLY A 39 -6.10 11.79 -5.04
CA GLY A 39 -5.50 11.87 -6.37
C GLY A 39 -4.25 12.74 -6.42
N TYR A 40 -3.43 12.53 -7.46
CA TYR A 40 -2.21 13.32 -7.67
C TYR A 40 -2.51 14.83 -7.72
N GLY A 41 -3.58 15.26 -8.40
CA GLY A 41 -3.93 16.67 -8.49
C GLY A 41 -4.59 17.29 -7.25
N ASP A 42 -4.82 16.54 -6.18
CA ASP A 42 -5.63 17.00 -5.04
C ASP A 42 -4.85 17.84 -4.02
N VAL A 43 -3.51 17.84 -4.10
CA VAL A 43 -2.65 18.54 -3.14
C VAL A 43 -2.01 19.79 -3.75
N ALA A 44 -1.85 20.82 -2.91
CA ALA A 44 -1.19 22.08 -3.28
C ALA A 44 0.19 21.88 -3.92
N LEU A 45 0.95 20.88 -3.44
CA LEU A 45 2.29 20.54 -3.93
C LEU A 45 2.29 20.25 -5.44
N HIS A 46 1.22 19.65 -5.96
CA HIS A 46 1.10 19.30 -7.37
C HIS A 46 0.29 20.33 -8.16
N GLY A 47 0.16 21.55 -7.64
CA GLY A 47 -0.43 22.68 -8.34
C GLY A 47 -1.94 22.87 -8.16
N ASN A 48 -2.58 22.19 -7.19
CA ASN A 48 -3.98 22.44 -6.87
C ASN A 48 -4.17 23.90 -6.38
N PRO A 49 -4.95 24.76 -7.07
CA PRO A 49 -5.08 26.15 -6.70
C PRO A 49 -6.05 26.40 -5.53
N TYR A 50 -6.84 25.40 -5.15
CA TYR A 50 -7.91 25.53 -4.15
C TYR A 50 -7.56 24.88 -2.81
N VAL A 51 -7.02 23.66 -2.85
CA VAL A 51 -6.73 22.87 -1.65
C VAL A 51 -5.39 23.29 -1.07
N LYS A 52 -5.39 23.79 0.17
CA LYS A 52 -4.18 24.20 0.90
C LYS A 52 -3.70 23.07 1.80
N THR A 53 -2.47 22.58 1.58
CA THR A 53 -1.86 21.49 2.37
C THR A 53 -0.50 21.89 2.96
N PRO A 54 -0.43 22.94 3.81
CA PRO A 54 0.84 23.51 4.27
C PRO A 54 1.73 22.52 5.05
N ALA A 55 1.14 21.59 5.81
CA ALA A 55 1.88 20.55 6.52
C ALA A 55 2.58 19.59 5.56
N LEU A 56 1.89 19.16 4.50
CA LEU A 56 2.45 18.29 3.46
C LEU A 56 3.52 19.03 2.65
N SER A 57 3.29 20.29 2.30
CA SER A 57 4.28 21.12 1.59
C SER A 57 5.55 21.34 2.40
N LYS A 58 5.43 21.50 3.73
CA LYS A 58 6.59 21.57 4.63
C LYS A 58 7.33 20.22 4.66
N PHE A 59 6.59 19.11 4.82
CA PHE A 59 7.16 17.77 4.85
C PHE A 59 7.93 17.44 3.56
N ALA A 60 7.38 17.78 2.40
CA ALA A 60 8.04 17.55 1.10
C ALA A 60 9.37 18.33 0.97
N LYS A 61 9.46 19.55 1.51
CA LYS A 61 10.71 20.36 1.50
C LYS A 61 11.82 19.78 2.38
N GLU A 62 11.45 19.01 3.39
CA GLU A 62 12.38 18.37 4.33
C GLU A 62 12.73 16.94 3.91
N GLY A 63 12.17 16.43 2.81
CA GLY A 63 12.27 15.04 2.40
C GLY A 63 12.45 14.85 0.89
N ILE A 64 12.02 13.67 0.42
CA ILE A 64 12.05 13.29 -1.00
C ILE A 64 10.60 13.09 -1.46
N GLU A 65 10.28 13.66 -2.62
CA GLU A 65 9.01 13.47 -3.32
C GLU A 65 9.18 12.48 -4.47
N PHE A 66 8.33 11.45 -4.50
CA PHE A 66 8.21 10.56 -5.65
C PHE A 66 7.09 11.06 -6.57
N THR A 67 7.47 11.73 -7.67
CA THR A 67 6.50 12.28 -8.65
C THR A 67 5.82 11.19 -9.51
N HIS A 68 6.33 9.96 -9.46
CA HIS A 68 5.82 8.81 -10.20
C HIS A 68 5.66 7.60 -9.27
N PHE A 69 4.72 7.70 -8.32
CA PHE A 69 4.35 6.62 -7.41
C PHE A 69 3.05 5.95 -7.87
N TYR A 70 3.14 4.68 -8.30
CA TYR A 70 1.99 3.94 -8.85
C TYR A 70 1.37 3.00 -7.81
N VAL A 71 0.04 2.92 -7.82
CA VAL A 71 -0.75 2.08 -6.92
C VAL A 71 -1.62 1.10 -7.71
N ALA A 72 -2.21 0.11 -7.02
CA ALA A 72 -3.23 -0.74 -7.62
C ALA A 72 -4.53 0.06 -7.80
N PRO A 73 -5.38 -0.29 -8.78
CA PRO A 73 -6.65 0.41 -9.03
C PRO A 73 -7.74 0.12 -7.99
N ALA A 74 -7.40 -0.55 -6.88
CA ALA A 74 -8.29 -0.82 -5.76
C ALA A 74 -7.55 -0.61 -4.43
N SER A 75 -8.21 0.01 -3.45
CA SER A 75 -7.63 0.36 -2.15
C SER A 75 -7.16 -0.87 -1.36
N SER A 76 -7.95 -1.95 -1.37
CA SER A 76 -7.62 -3.22 -0.74
C SER A 76 -6.30 -3.81 -1.26
N LEU A 77 -6.07 -3.76 -2.57
CA LEU A 77 -4.88 -4.31 -3.21
C LEU A 77 -3.63 -3.47 -2.95
N THR A 78 -3.77 -2.14 -2.98
CA THR A 78 -2.68 -1.22 -2.62
C THR A 78 -2.25 -1.44 -1.17
N ARG A 79 -3.21 -1.54 -0.25
CA ARG A 79 -2.94 -1.83 1.17
C ARG A 79 -2.31 -3.21 1.36
N ALA A 80 -2.79 -4.23 0.65
CA ALA A 80 -2.21 -5.57 0.71
C ALA A 80 -0.75 -5.57 0.21
N GLY A 81 -0.44 -4.85 -0.87
CA GLY A 81 0.93 -4.73 -1.37
C GLY A 81 1.86 -4.01 -0.39
N ILE A 82 1.39 -2.92 0.23
CA ILE A 82 2.12 -2.19 1.28
C ILE A 82 2.40 -3.09 2.49
N LEU A 83 1.41 -3.83 2.98
CA LEU A 83 1.53 -4.64 4.19
C LEU A 83 2.39 -5.90 3.99
N ASN A 84 2.31 -6.51 2.80
CA ASN A 84 3.01 -7.77 2.53
C ASN A 84 4.31 -7.60 1.73
N GLY A 85 4.61 -6.41 1.22
CA GLY A 85 5.75 -6.17 0.32
C GLY A 85 5.63 -6.91 -1.03
N MET A 86 4.41 -7.34 -1.39
CA MET A 86 4.14 -8.14 -2.59
C MET A 86 3.50 -7.29 -3.68
N ASN A 87 3.80 -7.65 -4.94
CA ASN A 87 3.08 -7.08 -6.07
C ASN A 87 1.61 -7.53 -6.04
N TYR A 88 0.69 -6.60 -6.33
CA TYR A 88 -0.74 -6.90 -6.42
C TYR A 88 -1.08 -7.85 -7.59
N ILE A 89 -0.16 -8.09 -8.53
CA ILE A 89 -0.29 -9.15 -9.53
C ILE A 89 0.49 -10.37 -9.05
N SER A 90 -0.10 -11.12 -8.11
CA SER A 90 0.51 -12.33 -7.54
C SER A 90 -0.54 -13.33 -7.11
N ALA A 91 -0.32 -14.62 -7.38
CA ALA A 91 -1.15 -15.71 -6.88
C ALA A 91 -1.16 -15.83 -5.35
N ALA A 92 -0.17 -15.25 -4.67
CA ALA A 92 -0.13 -15.19 -3.21
C ALA A 92 -1.10 -14.14 -2.63
N MET A 93 -1.70 -13.30 -3.48
CA MET A 93 -2.62 -12.26 -3.04
C MET A 93 -4.02 -12.82 -2.79
N THR A 94 -4.70 -12.24 -1.80
CA THR A 94 -6.08 -12.62 -1.46
C THR A 94 -7.00 -12.42 -2.67
N PRO A 95 -7.89 -13.39 -2.98
CA PRO A 95 -8.93 -13.20 -3.98
C PRO A 95 -9.71 -11.90 -3.74
N SER A 96 -10.05 -11.18 -4.80
CA SER A 96 -10.79 -9.92 -4.70
C SER A 96 -11.97 -9.88 -5.65
N ILE A 97 -13.10 -9.36 -5.16
CA ILE A 97 -14.28 -9.02 -5.95
C ILE A 97 -14.39 -7.50 -6.07
N ILE A 98 -14.67 -7.01 -7.29
CA ILE A 98 -14.79 -5.58 -7.60
C ILE A 98 -16.20 -5.34 -8.15
N PHE A 99 -16.94 -4.43 -7.51
CA PHE A 99 -18.24 -3.98 -7.97
C PHE A 99 -18.11 -2.65 -8.69
N HIS A 100 -18.55 -2.56 -9.94
CA HIS A 100 -18.33 -1.37 -10.77
C HIS A 100 -19.57 -0.96 -11.55
N GLY A 101 -19.91 0.32 -11.52
CA GLY A 101 -20.98 0.88 -12.36
C GLY A 101 -20.50 1.18 -13.77
N THR A 102 -21.29 0.91 -14.81
CA THR A 102 -20.86 1.16 -16.21
C THR A 102 -20.80 2.64 -16.58
N GLN A 103 -21.42 3.52 -15.77
CA GLN A 103 -21.42 4.97 -15.92
C GLN A 103 -20.57 5.67 -14.85
N ASP A 104 -19.63 4.97 -14.22
CA ASP A 104 -18.67 5.57 -13.28
C ASP A 104 -17.73 6.54 -14.01
N THR A 105 -17.81 7.82 -13.64
CA THR A 105 -16.97 8.90 -14.16
C THR A 105 -15.74 9.17 -13.29
N THR A 106 -15.74 8.71 -12.04
CA THR A 106 -14.62 8.84 -11.10
C THR A 106 -13.53 7.84 -11.46
N VAL A 107 -13.90 6.58 -11.69
CA VAL A 107 -13.00 5.52 -12.13
C VAL A 107 -13.57 4.88 -13.40
N PRO A 108 -13.04 5.23 -14.59
CA PRO A 108 -13.55 4.69 -15.85
C PRO A 108 -13.47 3.16 -15.91
N LEU A 109 -14.59 2.51 -16.27
CA LEU A 109 -14.73 1.05 -16.35
C LEU A 109 -13.60 0.38 -17.15
N LYS A 110 -13.12 1.02 -18.22
CA LYS A 110 -12.03 0.51 -19.07
C LYS A 110 -10.76 0.15 -18.27
N TYR A 111 -10.45 0.91 -17.21
CA TYR A 111 -9.25 0.67 -16.41
C TYR A 111 -9.42 -0.57 -15.54
N ILE A 112 -10.59 -0.74 -14.94
CA ILE A 112 -10.92 -1.94 -14.16
C ILE A 112 -10.98 -3.18 -15.04
N GLN A 113 -11.55 -3.06 -16.25
CA GLN A 113 -11.55 -4.15 -17.23
C GLN A 113 -10.13 -4.54 -17.64
N GLN A 114 -9.23 -3.58 -17.88
CA GLN A 114 -7.84 -3.88 -18.20
C GLN A 114 -7.11 -4.55 -17.03
N PHE A 115 -7.39 -4.11 -15.81
CA PHE A 115 -6.87 -4.71 -14.60
C PHE A 115 -7.33 -6.17 -14.44
N CYS A 116 -8.63 -6.43 -14.58
CA CYS A 116 -9.23 -7.76 -14.46
C CYS A 116 -9.04 -8.64 -15.70
N LYS A 117 -8.33 -8.18 -16.75
CA LYS A 117 -7.98 -9.01 -17.94
C LYS A 117 -6.71 -9.84 -17.74
N LYS A 118 -5.96 -9.63 -16.66
CA LYS A 118 -4.73 -10.36 -16.33
C LYS A 118 -4.84 -11.58 -15.37
N PRO A 119 -6.02 -12.15 -15.02
CA PRO A 119 -6.09 -13.10 -13.91
C PRO A 119 -5.46 -14.47 -14.19
N ASP A 120 -5.39 -14.93 -15.44
CA ASP A 120 -4.88 -16.28 -15.72
C ASP A 120 -3.36 -16.37 -15.87
N GLU A 121 -2.69 -15.31 -16.35
CA GLU A 121 -1.24 -15.33 -16.60
C GLU A 121 -0.42 -15.46 -15.31
N TYR A 122 -0.94 -14.92 -14.20
CA TYR A 122 -0.23 -14.86 -12.92
C TYR A 122 -0.97 -15.58 -11.77
N GLY A 123 -2.03 -16.34 -12.07
CA GLY A 123 -2.82 -17.08 -11.09
C GLY A 123 -3.58 -16.18 -10.10
N VAL A 124 -3.95 -14.97 -10.52
CA VAL A 124 -4.57 -13.96 -9.66
C VAL A 124 -6.09 -14.08 -9.71
N LYS A 125 -6.73 -14.02 -8.56
CA LYS A 125 -8.16 -14.32 -8.42
C LYS A 125 -8.98 -13.04 -8.30
N TYR A 126 -9.27 -12.42 -9.44
CA TYR A 126 -10.11 -11.22 -9.53
C TYR A 126 -11.46 -11.48 -10.18
N GLU A 127 -12.53 -11.06 -9.52
CA GLU A 127 -13.89 -11.10 -10.05
C GLU A 127 -14.40 -9.68 -10.27
N LEU A 128 -14.75 -9.35 -11.51
CA LEU A 128 -15.38 -8.07 -11.85
C LEU A 128 -16.89 -8.26 -12.00
N CYS A 129 -17.65 -7.58 -11.16
CA CYS A 129 -19.10 -7.53 -11.19
C CYS A 129 -19.57 -6.15 -11.64
N THR A 130 -20.03 -6.04 -12.89
CA THR A 130 -20.51 -4.76 -13.46
C THR A 130 -22.00 -4.58 -13.27
N TYR A 131 -22.41 -3.33 -13.00
CA TYR A 131 -23.82 -2.93 -12.88
C TYR A 131 -24.15 -1.88 -13.93
N GLU A 132 -25.00 -2.26 -14.88
CA GLU A 132 -25.36 -1.42 -16.01
C GLU A 132 -26.07 -0.14 -15.54
N GLY A 133 -25.68 1.00 -16.13
CA GLY A 133 -26.25 2.30 -15.85
C GLY A 133 -25.88 2.92 -14.49
N GLN A 134 -25.09 2.24 -13.67
CA GLN A 134 -24.75 2.72 -12.33
C GLN A 134 -23.52 3.61 -12.31
N THR A 135 -23.48 4.54 -11.36
CA THR A 135 -22.37 5.50 -11.14
C THR A 135 -21.51 5.09 -9.94
N HIS A 136 -20.48 5.87 -9.63
CA HIS A 136 -19.61 5.61 -8.48
C HIS A 136 -20.41 5.54 -7.15
N GLY A 137 -20.08 4.57 -6.29
CA GLY A 137 -20.73 4.41 -4.98
C GLY A 137 -22.22 4.03 -5.05
N PHE A 138 -22.73 3.54 -6.19
CA PHE A 138 -24.14 3.19 -6.39
C PHE A 138 -24.69 2.19 -5.35
N PHE A 139 -23.84 1.38 -4.75
CA PHE A 139 -24.19 0.34 -3.79
C PHE A 139 -24.03 0.77 -2.33
N ASN A 140 -23.70 2.05 -2.03
CA ASN A 140 -23.61 2.51 -0.65
C ASN A 140 -24.96 2.41 0.06
N TYR A 141 -24.94 2.03 1.35
CA TYR A 141 -26.15 2.02 2.17
C TYR A 141 -26.66 3.45 2.35
N LYS A 142 -27.74 3.79 1.66
CA LYS A 142 -28.53 5.00 1.89
C LYS A 142 -29.69 4.62 2.81
N GLN A 143 -30.23 5.57 3.59
CA GLN A 143 -31.34 5.29 4.52
C GLN A 143 -32.42 4.40 3.87
N GLY A 144 -32.46 3.13 4.29
CA GLY A 144 -33.57 2.19 4.07
C GLY A 144 -33.61 1.38 2.76
N ASP A 145 -33.34 1.96 1.59
CA ASP A 145 -33.83 1.35 0.33
C ASP A 145 -32.85 1.44 -0.85
N ASN A 146 -31.66 0.86 -0.71
CA ASN A 146 -30.77 0.67 -1.87
C ASN A 146 -30.77 -0.80 -2.33
N PRO A 147 -31.50 -1.17 -3.40
CA PRO A 147 -31.51 -2.54 -3.90
C PRO A 147 -30.11 -2.99 -4.37
N TYR A 148 -29.25 -2.07 -4.80
CA TYR A 148 -27.88 -2.40 -5.19
C TYR A 148 -26.96 -2.72 -4.02
N PHE A 149 -27.22 -2.12 -2.85
CA PHE A 149 -26.52 -2.51 -1.61
C PHE A 149 -26.78 -3.98 -1.30
N TYR A 150 -28.05 -4.41 -1.28
CA TYR A 150 -28.37 -5.81 -0.99
C TYR A 150 -27.90 -6.77 -2.09
N ARG A 151 -27.98 -6.37 -3.36
CA ARG A 151 -27.45 -7.16 -4.48
C ARG A 151 -25.95 -7.38 -4.39
N THR A 152 -25.18 -6.33 -4.09
CA THR A 152 -23.72 -6.44 -3.90
C THR A 152 -23.39 -7.23 -2.65
N LEU A 153 -24.14 -7.08 -1.55
CA LEU A 153 -23.96 -7.88 -0.33
C LEU A 153 -24.14 -9.38 -0.60
N LYS A 154 -25.20 -9.76 -1.32
CA LYS A 154 -25.41 -11.17 -1.72
C LYS A 154 -24.27 -11.69 -2.59
N LYS A 155 -23.76 -10.88 -3.52
CA LYS A 155 -22.60 -11.26 -4.36
C LYS A 155 -21.33 -11.43 -3.54
N THR A 156 -21.12 -10.59 -2.53
CA THR A 156 -20.02 -10.72 -1.57
C THR A 156 -20.13 -12.01 -0.77
N GLU A 157 -21.32 -12.37 -0.27
CA GLU A 157 -21.54 -13.64 0.41
C GLU A 157 -21.23 -14.84 -0.49
N GLU A 158 -21.77 -14.87 -1.71
CA GLU A 158 -21.50 -15.91 -2.71
C GLU A 158 -19.99 -16.06 -2.98
N PHE A 159 -19.27 -14.93 -3.07
CA PHE A 159 -17.83 -14.90 -3.26
C PHE A 159 -17.08 -15.47 -2.05
N LEU A 160 -17.42 -15.04 -0.83
CA LEU A 160 -16.76 -15.50 0.38
C LEU A 160 -16.98 -17.00 0.63
N ILE A 161 -18.18 -17.51 0.37
CA ILE A 161 -18.48 -18.95 0.43
C ILE A 161 -17.64 -19.72 -0.59
N ARG A 162 -17.54 -19.25 -1.84
CA ARG A 162 -16.77 -19.92 -2.91
C ARG A 162 -15.30 -20.11 -2.55
N TYR A 163 -14.73 -19.17 -1.80
CA TYR A 163 -13.34 -19.21 -1.34
C TYR A 163 -13.18 -19.77 0.08
N ASN A 164 -14.24 -20.36 0.66
CA ASN A 164 -14.26 -20.94 2.00
C ASN A 164 -13.88 -19.96 3.13
N TYR A 165 -14.15 -18.66 2.96
CA TYR A 165 -13.97 -17.66 4.01
C TYR A 165 -15.09 -17.68 5.03
N ILE A 166 -16.31 -18.02 4.59
CA ILE A 166 -17.49 -18.19 5.44
C ILE A 166 -18.24 -19.46 5.01
N GLN A 167 -19.06 -19.99 5.92
CA GLN A 167 -19.98 -21.10 5.62
C GLN A 167 -21.37 -20.56 5.34
N LYS A 168 -22.14 -21.31 4.54
CA LYS A 168 -23.56 -21.03 4.34
C LYS A 168 -24.34 -21.65 5.50
N GLU A 169 -25.09 -20.84 6.22
CA GLU A 169 -26.07 -21.31 7.22
C GLU A 169 -27.23 -22.07 6.56
#